data_AF-A0ABD6IRM9-F1
#
_entry.id   AF-A0ABD6IRM9-F1
#
_cell.length_a   1.000
_cell.length_b   1.000
_cell.length_c   1.000
_cell.angle_alpha   90.00
_cell.angle_beta   90.00
_cell.angle_gamma   90.00
#
_symmetry.space_group_name_H-M   'P 1'
#
loop_
_entity.id
_entity.type
_entity.pdbx_description
1 polymer ?
#
loop_
_entity_poly.entity_id
_entity_poly.type
_entity_poly.pdbx_seq_one_letter_code
_entity_poly.pdbx_strand_id
1 'polypeptide(L)'
;MGIESDKVVYEYLSRVGDIASRRQLPSSTRMRLVSELRNEIDRDRARATVDSPAAVRRILDRLGTPDEVVEAAGGTGPAGGAGRPSAAV
;
A
#
# COMPACT_ATOMS: atom_id res chain seq x y z
N MET A 1 -11.88 -15.50 12.90
CA MET A 1 -10.55 -15.12 13.43
C MET A 1 -9.79 -14.30 12.38
N GLY A 2 -10.17 -13.04 12.15
CA GLY A 2 -9.47 -12.13 11.22
C GLY A 2 -8.35 -11.30 11.87
N ILE A 3 -8.24 -11.36 13.20
CA ILE A 3 -7.30 -10.56 13.99
C ILE A 3 -5.83 -10.87 13.64
N GLU A 4 -5.50 -12.12 13.32
CA GLU A 4 -4.14 -12.48 12.91
C GLU A 4 -3.80 -11.95 11.51
N SER A 5 -4.75 -12.01 10.58
CA SER A 5 -4.63 -11.41 9.25
C SER A 5 -4.43 -9.89 9.36
N ASP A 6 -5.22 -9.22 10.22
CA ASP A 6 -5.09 -7.79 10.46
C ASP A 6 -3.74 -7.41 11.10
N LYS A 7 -3.20 -8.26 11.98
CA LYS A 7 -1.85 -8.06 12.53
C LYS A 7 -0.80 -8.05 11.42
N VAL A 8 -0.87 -8.98 10.47
CA VAL A 8 0.09 -9.05 9.35
C VAL A 8 0.03 -7.77 8.50
N VAL A 9 -1.17 -7.28 8.21
CA VAL A 9 -1.37 -6.00 7.49
C VAL A 9 -0.79 -4.83 8.28
N TYR A 10 -1.09 -4.77 9.58
CA TYR A 10 -0.61 -3.71 10.46
C TYR A 10 0.92 -3.68 10.56
N GLU A 11 1.57 -4.83 10.73
CA GLU A 11 3.03 -4.96 10.76
C GLU A 11 3.66 -4.44 9.47
N TYR A 12 3.09 -4.78 8.32
CA TYR A 12 3.55 -4.30 7.02
C TYR A 12 3.42 -2.77 6.89
N LEU A 13 2.24 -2.22 7.20
CA LEU A 13 1.97 -0.78 7.10
C LEU A 13 2.82 0.04 8.09
N SER A 14 3.00 -0.44 9.32
CA SER A 14 3.90 0.20 10.30
C SER A 14 5.31 0.28 9.74
N ARG A 15 5.81 -0.82 9.15
CA ARG A 15 7.16 -0.87 8.57
C ARG A 15 7.31 0.07 7.38
N VAL A 16 6.31 0.18 6.51
CA VAL A 16 6.26 1.19 5.43
C VAL A 16 6.32 2.60 6.02
N GLY A 17 5.53 2.90 7.05
CA GLY A 17 5.51 4.20 7.72
C GLY A 17 6.86 4.58 8.34
N ASP A 18 7.54 3.62 8.98
CA ASP A 18 8.87 3.81 9.57
C ASP A 18 9.94 4.08 8.51
N ILE A 19 9.95 3.33 7.41
CA ILE A 19 10.90 3.55 6.31
C ILE A 19 10.63 4.89 5.64
N ALA A 20 9.36 5.21 5.35
CA ALA A 20 8.97 6.49 4.77
C ALA A 20 9.36 7.69 5.66
N SER A 21 9.30 7.52 6.98
CA SER A 21 9.76 8.53 7.93
C SER A 21 11.28 8.68 7.91
N ARG A 22 12.03 7.56 7.90
CA ARG A 22 13.50 7.57 7.81
C ARG A 22 14.03 8.16 6.50
N ARG A 23 13.32 7.94 5.39
CA ARG A 23 13.60 8.52 4.06
C ARG A 23 13.21 10.01 3.96
N GLN A 24 12.70 10.61 5.04
CA GLN A 24 12.27 12.02 5.10
C GLN A 24 11.21 12.37 4.03
N LEU A 25 10.35 11.40 3.69
CA LEU A 25 9.25 11.66 2.76
C LEU A 25 8.31 12.74 3.32
N PRO A 26 7.76 13.62 2.46
CA PRO A 26 6.75 14.58 2.89
C PRO A 26 5.56 13.86 3.55
N SER A 27 5.04 14.40 4.65
CA SER A 27 3.94 13.78 5.39
C SER A 27 2.70 13.53 4.53
N SER A 28 2.39 14.42 3.59
CA SER A 28 1.32 14.24 2.60
C SER A 28 1.54 13.02 1.70
N THR A 29 2.79 12.78 1.28
CA THR A 29 3.16 11.62 0.47
C THR A 29 3.07 10.33 1.29
N ARG A 30 3.56 10.34 2.54
CA ARG A 30 3.45 9.20 3.46
C ARG A 30 1.99 8.83 3.73
N MET A 31 1.14 9.82 4.02
CA MET A 31 -0.29 9.59 4.28
C MET A 31 -1.01 9.03 3.05
N ARG A 32 -0.72 9.58 1.86
CA ARG A 32 -1.25 9.04 0.59
C ARG A 32 -0.80 7.59 0.39
N LEU A 33 0.50 7.30 0.55
CA LEU A 33 1.06 5.96 0.37
C LEU A 33 0.37 4.92 1.27
N VAL A 34 0.26 5.22 2.58
CA VAL A 34 -0.40 4.32 3.53
C VAL A 34 -1.87 4.11 3.19
N SER A 35 -2.58 5.16 2.78
CA SER A 35 -4.00 5.04 2.38
C SER A 35 -4.18 4.20 1.12
N GLU A 36 -3.35 4.39 0.09
CA GLU A 36 -3.41 3.61 -1.15
C GLU A 36 -3.12 2.13 -0.89
N LEU A 37 -2.06 1.83 -0.13
CA LEU A 37 -1.71 0.45 0.23
C LEU A 37 -2.82 -0.23 1.02
N ARG A 38 -3.43 0.48 1.97
CA ARG A 38 -4.54 -0.08 2.75
C ARG A 38 -5.73 -0.42 1.85
N ASN A 39 -6.10 0.48 0.94
CA ASN A 39 -7.18 0.26 -0.01
C ASN A 39 -6.91 -0.92 -0.96
N GLU A 40 -5.67 -1.07 -1.41
CA GLU A 40 -5.25 -2.16 -2.29
C GLU A 40 -5.30 -3.52 -1.56
N ILE A 41 -4.75 -3.58 -0.35
CA ILE A 41 -4.80 -4.79 0.49
C ILE A 41 -6.26 -5.16 0.79
N ASP A 42 -7.10 -4.20 1.18
CA ASP A 42 -8.52 -4.45 1.48
C ASP A 42 -9.27 -4.92 0.23
N ARG A 43 -8.95 -4.37 -0.95
CA ARG A 43 -9.52 -4.81 -2.24
C ARG A 43 -9.13 -6.25 -2.57
N ASP A 44 -7.87 -6.62 -2.38
CA ASP A 44 -7.39 -7.98 -2.64
C ASP A 44 -7.94 -8.98 -1.61
N ARG A 45 -8.06 -8.58 -0.34
CA ARG A 45 -8.73 -9.38 0.70
C ARG A 45 -10.19 -9.62 0.35
N ALA A 46 -10.90 -8.62 -0.17
CA ALA A 46 -12.29 -8.78 -0.61
C ALA A 46 -12.44 -9.78 -1.78
N ARG A 47 -11.39 -10.00 -2.57
CA ARG A 47 -11.35 -11.02 -3.63
C ARG A 47 -10.94 -12.40 -3.11
N ALA A 48 -10.29 -12.48 -1.96
CA ALA A 48 -9.87 -13.74 -1.37
C ALA A 48 -11.05 -14.46 -0.71
N THR A 49 -11.16 -15.76 -0.95
CA THR A 49 -12.25 -16.59 -0.39
C THR A 49 -12.09 -16.83 1.11
N VAL A 50 -10.87 -16.72 1.64
CA VAL A 50 -10.54 -16.94 3.05
C VAL A 50 -9.58 -15.86 3.54
N ASP A 51 -9.99 -15.19 4.60
CA ASP A 51 -9.24 -14.09 5.21
C ASP A 51 -8.23 -14.61 6.25
N SER A 52 -7.20 -15.29 5.76
CA SER A 52 -6.15 -15.95 6.57
C SER A 52 -4.81 -15.22 6.45
N PRO A 53 -3.93 -15.31 7.48
CA PRO A 53 -2.62 -14.65 7.45
C PRO A 53 -1.73 -15.15 6.29
N ALA A 54 -1.90 -16.39 5.86
CA ALA A 54 -1.19 -16.93 4.68
C ALA A 54 -1.69 -16.32 3.36
N ALA A 55 -2.99 -16.05 3.24
CA ALA A 55 -3.55 -15.35 2.08
C ALA A 55 -3.07 -13.89 2.05
N VAL A 56 -3.08 -13.21 3.19
CA VAL A 56 -2.55 -11.84 3.32
C VAL A 56 -1.07 -11.78 2.96
N ARG A 57 -0.24 -12.73 3.44
CA ARG A 57 1.18 -12.78 3.05
C ARG A 57 1.36 -12.88 1.54
N ARG A 58 0.57 -13.69 0.84
CA ARG A 58 0.62 -13.76 -0.63
C ARG A 58 0.20 -12.46 -1.32
N ILE A 59 -0.73 -11.72 -0.74
CA ILE A 59 -1.12 -10.39 -1.25
C ILE A 59 0.07 -9.43 -1.06
N LEU A 60 0.65 -9.38 0.14
CA LEU A 60 1.82 -8.53 0.43
C LEU A 60 3.03 -8.91 -0.45
N ASP A 61 3.28 -10.19 -0.68
CA ASP A 61 4.35 -10.66 -1.56
C ASP A 61 4.18 -10.16 -3.01
N ARG A 62 2.94 -9.91 -3.46
CA ARG A 62 2.68 -9.30 -4.78
C ARG A 62 2.89 -7.79 -4.78
N LEU A 63 2.64 -7.12 -3.65
CA LEU A 63 2.91 -5.69 -3.49
C LEU A 63 4.42 -5.40 -3.38
N GLY A 64 5.19 -6.38 -2.91
CA GLY A 64 6.64 -6.29 -2.75
C GLY A 64 7.04 -6.01 -1.30
N THR A 65 8.30 -5.63 -1.10
CA THR A 65 8.81 -5.32 0.23
C THR A 65 8.43 -3.90 0.66
N PRO A 66 8.34 -3.63 1.98
CA PRO A 66 8.08 -2.28 2.47
C PRO A 66 9.08 -1.22 1.98
N ASP A 67 10.34 -1.60 1.75
CA ASP A 67 11.35 -0.68 1.25
C ASP A 67 11.12 -0.36 -0.23
N GLU A 68 10.87 -1.36 -1.08
CA GLU A 68 10.57 -1.16 -2.51
C GLU A 68 9.34 -0.28 -2.72
N VAL A 69 8.30 -0.46 -1.92
CA VAL A 69 7.08 0.36 -1.97
C VAL A 69 7.36 1.82 -1.58
N VAL A 70 8.20 2.04 -0.57
CA VAL A 70 8.60 3.39 -0.15
C VAL A 70 9.54 4.04 -1.17
N GLU A 71 10.46 3.27 -1.75
CA GLU A 71 11.34 3.73 -2.83
C GLU A 71 10.56 4.11 -4.08
N ALA A 72 9.57 3.30 -4.47
CA ALA A 72 8.67 3.63 -5.56
C ALA A 72 7.94 4.95 -5.28
N ALA A 73 7.51 5.19 -4.04
CA ALA A 73 6.84 6.44 -3.65
C ALA A 73 7.78 7.65 -3.53
N GLY A 74 9.05 7.43 -3.17
CA GLY A 74 10.06 8.48 -2.99
C GLY A 74 10.82 8.86 -4.25
N GLY A 75 10.99 7.92 -5.19
CA GLY A 75 11.56 8.15 -6.52
C GLY A 75 10.55 8.65 -7.54
N THR A 76 9.26 8.56 -7.23
CA THR A 76 8.16 8.97 -8.10
C THR A 76 7.51 10.24 -7.57
N GLY A 77 7.96 11.40 -8.07
CA GLY A 77 6.99 12.47 -8.36
C GLY A 77 5.90 11.88 -9.28
N PRO A 78 4.63 12.26 -9.09
CA PRO A 78 3.46 11.40 -9.36
C PRO A 78 3.48 10.79 -10.77
N ALA A 79 3.76 9.49 -10.88
CA ALA A 79 3.45 8.72 -12.07
C ALA A 79 2.10 8.03 -11.85
N GLY A 80 1.08 8.46 -12.59
CA GLY A 80 -0.07 7.61 -12.90
C GLY A 80 -1.43 8.00 -12.34
N GLY A 81 -1.60 9.19 -11.79
CA GLY A 81 -2.92 9.81 -11.63
C GLY A 81 -3.26 10.70 -12.83
N ALA A 82 -3.49 10.11 -14.01
CA ALA A 82 -4.00 10.85 -15.18
C ALA A 82 -5.23 10.14 -15.77
N GLY A 83 -6.27 10.02 -14.94
CA GLY A 83 -7.63 9.95 -15.43
C GLY A 83 -8.06 11.35 -15.90
N ARG A 84 -8.21 11.49 -17.23
CA ARG A 84 -8.85 12.56 -18.02
C ARG A 84 -8.04 13.85 -18.29
N PRO A 85 -7.96 14.22 -19.58
CA PRO A 85 -8.67 15.44 -20.01
C PRO A 85 -9.51 15.29 -21.31
N SER A 86 -10.54 16.13 -21.37
CA SER A 86 -11.26 16.65 -22.55
C SER A 86 -12.24 15.76 -23.32
N ALA A 87 -13.53 15.99 -23.07
CA ALA A 87 -14.53 16.09 -24.12
C ALA A 87 -15.00 17.54 -24.19
N ALA A 88 -14.50 18.27 -25.18
CA ALA A 88 -15.03 19.54 -25.65
C ALA A 88 -14.60 19.73 -27.11
N VAL A 89 -15.47 19.33 -28.04
CA VAL A 89 -15.82 19.90 -29.36
C VAL A 89 -16.76 18.93 -30.05
#